data_AF-A0A6L8H8B7-F1
#
_entry.id   AF-A0A6L8H8B7-F1
#
_cell.length_a   1.000
_cell.length_b   1.000
_cell.length_c   1.000
_cell.angle_alpha   90.00
_cell.angle_beta   90.00
_cell.angle_gamma   90.00
#
_symmetry.space_group_name_H-M   'P 1'
#
loop_
_entity.id
_entity.type
_entity.pdbx_description
1 polymer ?
#
loop_
_entity_poly.entity_id
_entity_poly.type
_entity_poly.pdbx_seq_one_letter_code
_entity_poly.pdbx_strand_id
1 'polypeptide(L)'
;MAPQGVGAARGPGSPADAPGGAGYTEAAIVEVLIPGDIEAVAARSAEEALAWRRTTRRAFIRLLGAGASVAGFFPDREYGRYVLVRKPGS
;
A
#
# COMPACT_ATOMS: atom_id res chain seq x y z
N MET A 1 13.09 -19.46 37.51
CA MET A 1 12.38 -19.75 36.25
C MET A 1 11.63 -18.48 35.86
N ALA A 2 12.06 -17.81 34.79
CA ALA A 2 11.36 -16.70 34.13
C ALA A 2 11.34 -17.02 32.62
N PRO A 3 10.40 -16.44 31.85
CA PRO A 3 10.70 -15.17 31.19
C PRO A 3 9.55 -14.11 31.30
N GLN A 4 9.89 -12.82 31.45
CA GLN A 4 9.81 -11.74 30.42
C GLN A 4 8.37 -11.53 29.87
N GLY A 5 7.67 -10.39 30.00
CA GLY A 5 8.07 -9.01 29.74
C GLY A 5 7.53 -8.55 28.37
N VAL A 6 6.35 -7.92 28.30
CA VAL A 6 5.87 -7.04 27.20
C VAL A 6 4.90 -6.03 27.84
N GLY A 7 5.10 -4.72 27.85
CA GLY A 7 5.62 -3.83 26.81
C GLY A 7 4.43 -2.98 26.34
N ALA A 8 4.37 -1.73 26.78
CA ALA A 8 3.26 -0.80 26.58
C ALA A 8 2.68 -0.80 25.16
N ALA A 9 1.35 -0.87 25.07
CA ALA A 9 0.61 -0.69 23.82
C ALA A 9 0.82 0.75 23.32
N ARG A 10 1.75 0.91 22.39
CA ARG A 10 1.95 2.11 21.58
C ARG A 10 0.81 2.14 20.56
N GLY A 11 -0.02 3.19 20.60
CA GLY A 11 -1.23 3.33 19.77
C GLY A 11 -0.97 3.22 18.27
N PRO A 12 -2.02 3.07 17.44
CA PRO A 12 -1.88 3.01 15.99
C PRO A 12 -1.27 4.35 15.52
N GLY A 13 -0.02 4.29 15.08
CA GLY A 13 0.72 5.46 14.60
C GLY A 13 -0.06 6.12 13.47
N SER A 14 -0.31 7.42 13.62
CA SER A 14 -0.76 8.26 12.52
C SER A 14 0.16 8.08 11.31
N PRO A 15 -0.33 8.30 10.08
CA PRO A 15 0.50 8.29 8.87
C PRO A 15 1.66 9.30 8.88
N ALA A 16 1.75 10.17 9.90
CA ALA A 16 2.85 11.09 10.17
C ALA A 16 4.05 10.46 10.91
N ASP A 17 3.94 9.26 11.47
CA ASP A 17 4.96 8.63 12.32
C ASP A 17 5.88 7.63 11.57
N ALA A 18 5.87 7.65 10.24
CA ALA A 18 6.80 6.87 9.43
C ALA A 18 8.24 7.42 9.62
N PRO A 19 9.19 6.64 10.18
CA PRO A 19 10.56 7.11 10.37
C PRO A 19 11.28 7.11 9.03
N GLY A 20 11.40 8.28 8.42
CA GLY A 20 12.18 8.45 7.19
C GLY A 20 11.71 9.58 6.31
N GLY A 21 11.86 10.82 6.80
CA GLY A 21 11.93 11.98 5.92
C GLY A 21 13.17 11.89 5.04
N ALA A 22 13.03 11.33 3.84
CA ALA A 22 13.89 11.60 2.72
C ALA A 22 12.99 12.22 1.67
N GLY A 23 13.29 13.47 1.30
CA GLY A 23 12.50 14.24 0.35
C GLY A 23 12.28 13.47 -0.94
N TYR A 24 11.11 12.85 -1.06
CA TYR A 24 10.51 12.67 -2.36
C TYR A 24 10.17 14.10 -2.77
N THR A 25 11.01 14.70 -3.61
CA THR A 25 10.60 15.83 -4.44
C THR A 25 9.20 15.53 -4.98
N GLU A 26 8.43 16.54 -5.31
CA GLU A 26 7.04 16.51 -5.78
C GLU A 26 6.76 15.62 -7.03
N ALA A 27 7.63 14.65 -7.34
CA ALA A 27 7.29 13.37 -7.94
C ALA A 27 5.89 12.94 -7.52
N ALA A 28 4.98 12.86 -8.49
CA ALA A 28 3.61 12.42 -8.25
C ALA A 28 3.61 11.04 -7.56
N ILE A 29 3.33 11.04 -6.25
CA ILE A 29 3.15 9.84 -5.44
C ILE A 29 1.73 9.36 -5.68
N VAL A 30 1.57 8.14 -6.19
CA VAL A 30 0.26 7.52 -6.38
C VAL A 30 0.16 6.30 -5.47
N GLU A 31 -0.94 6.23 -4.73
CA GLU A 31 -1.25 5.11 -3.85
C GLU A 31 -2.28 4.19 -4.49
N VAL A 32 -2.01 2.88 -4.48
CA VAL A 32 -2.95 1.86 -4.93
C VAL A 32 -3.33 0.99 -3.74
N LEU A 33 -4.59 1.09 -3.33
CA LEU A 33 -5.17 0.34 -2.22
C LEU A 33 -5.59 -1.07 -2.67
N ILE A 34 -5.24 -2.05 -1.84
CA ILE A 34 -5.49 -3.47 -2.04
C ILE A 34 -6.17 -4.04 -0.80
N PRO A 35 -7.26 -4.81 -0.92
CA PRO A 35 -7.86 -5.50 0.22
C PRO A 35 -6.82 -6.32 0.97
N GLY A 36 -6.82 -6.24 2.31
CA GLY A 36 -5.94 -7.04 3.16
C GLY A 36 -6.15 -8.55 2.98
N ASP A 37 -7.38 -8.95 2.63
CA ASP A 37 -7.73 -10.33 2.31
C ASP A 37 -8.61 -10.40 1.04
N ILE A 38 -7.97 -10.58 -0.11
CA ILE A 38 -8.65 -10.70 -1.40
C ILE A 38 -9.44 -12.01 -1.54
N GLU A 39 -9.10 -13.05 -0.76
CA GLU A 39 -9.84 -14.31 -0.77
C GLU A 39 -11.18 -14.15 -0.05
N ALA A 40 -11.21 -13.44 1.08
CA ALA A 40 -12.44 -13.08 1.76
C ALA A 40 -13.38 -12.24 0.87
N VAL A 41 -12.84 -11.29 0.10
CA VAL A 41 -13.63 -10.53 -0.88
C VAL A 41 -14.19 -11.44 -1.96
N ALA A 42 -13.38 -12.35 -2.52
CA ALA A 42 -13.83 -13.28 -3.56
C ALA A 42 -14.89 -14.28 -3.04
N ALA A 43 -14.76 -14.73 -1.79
CA ALA A 43 -15.72 -15.62 -1.13
C ALA A 43 -17.08 -14.92 -0.90
N ARG A 44 -17.08 -13.60 -0.66
CA ARG A 44 -18.30 -12.80 -0.54
C ARG A 44 -18.91 -12.44 -1.90
N SER A 45 -18.08 -12.05 -2.86
CA SER A 45 -18.49 -11.65 -4.20
C SER A 45 -17.35 -11.84 -5.21
N ALA A 46 -17.49 -12.85 -6.07
CA ALA A 46 -16.55 -13.08 -7.16
C ALA A 46 -16.51 -11.91 -8.16
N GLU A 47 -17.65 -11.26 -8.39
CA GLU A 47 -17.75 -10.10 -9.28
C GLU A 47 -16.95 -8.91 -8.74
N GLU A 48 -17.09 -8.62 -7.45
CA GLU A 48 -16.38 -7.53 -6.78
C GLU A 48 -14.86 -7.76 -6.80
N ALA A 49 -14.43 -9.00 -6.51
CA ALA A 49 -13.02 -9.38 -6.60
C ALA A 49 -12.47 -9.24 -8.03
N LEU A 50 -13.24 -9.63 -9.05
CA LEU A 50 -12.85 -9.49 -10.45
C LEU A 50 -12.78 -8.02 -10.89
N ALA A 51 -13.78 -7.21 -10.52
CA ALA A 51 -13.81 -5.78 -10.81
C ALA A 51 -12.62 -5.07 -10.18
N TRP A 52 -12.32 -5.38 -8.92
CA TRP A 52 -11.15 -4.86 -8.22
C TRP A 52 -9.84 -5.26 -8.92
N ARG A 53 -9.63 -6.54 -9.21
CA ARG A 53 -8.42 -7.02 -9.92
C ARG A 53 -8.22 -6.32 -11.26
N ARG A 54 -9.30 -6.12 -12.04
CA ARG A 54 -9.25 -5.43 -13.33
C ARG A 54 -8.85 -3.96 -13.18
N THR A 55 -9.46 -3.26 -12.23
CA THR A 55 -9.19 -1.83 -11.97
C THR A 55 -7.76 -1.63 -11.48
N THR A 56 -7.31 -2.42 -10.50
CA THR A 56 -5.95 -2.38 -9.96
C THR A 56 -4.92 -2.66 -11.05
N ARG A 57 -5.13 -3.72 -11.86
CA ARG A 57 -4.23 -4.04 -12.97
C ARG A 57 -4.14 -2.89 -13.98
N ARG A 58 -5.25 -2.26 -14.35
CA ARG A 58 -5.26 -1.10 -15.26
C ARG A 58 -4.50 0.09 -14.67
N ALA A 59 -4.66 0.35 -13.38
CA ALA A 59 -3.93 1.42 -12.69
C ALA A 59 -2.41 1.17 -12.74
N PHE A 60 -1.95 -0.03 -12.37
CA PHE A 60 -0.53 -0.38 -12.43
C PHE A 60 0.03 -0.30 -13.86
N ILE A 61 -0.66 -0.87 -14.85
CA ILE A 61 -0.20 -0.80 -16.26
C ILE A 61 -0.04 0.66 -16.69
N ARG A 62 -1.01 1.51 -16.39
CA ARG A 62 -0.96 2.93 -16.74
C ARG A 62 0.19 3.65 -16.04
N LEU A 63 0.36 3.43 -14.73
CA LEU A 63 1.37 4.14 -13.93
C LEU A 63 2.78 3.69 -14.31
N LEU A 64 3.01 2.38 -14.40
CA LEU A 64 4.30 1.81 -14.81
C LEU A 64 4.65 2.19 -16.25
N GLY A 65 3.68 2.15 -17.17
CA GLY A 65 3.86 2.60 -18.56
C GLY A 65 4.15 4.10 -18.67
N ALA A 66 3.72 4.90 -17.70
CA ALA A 66 4.04 6.33 -17.60
C ALA A 66 5.37 6.61 -16.87
N GLY A 67 6.20 5.59 -16.65
CA GLY A 67 7.51 5.73 -16.01
C GLY A 67 7.47 5.80 -14.48
N ALA A 68 6.34 5.46 -13.84
CA ALA A 68 6.33 5.25 -12.40
C ALA A 68 6.99 3.92 -12.02
N SER A 69 7.50 3.86 -10.80
CA SER A 69 8.07 2.65 -10.20
C SER A 69 7.46 2.43 -8.82
N VAL A 70 7.33 1.17 -8.40
CA VAL A 70 6.90 0.83 -7.04
C VAL A 70 8.02 1.22 -6.07
N ALA A 71 7.74 2.14 -5.16
CA ALA A 71 8.65 2.56 -4.11
C ALA A 71 8.55 1.68 -2.86
N GLY A 72 7.35 1.13 -2.59
CA GLY A 72 7.14 0.28 -1.43
C GLY A 72 5.73 -0.25 -1.31
N PHE A 73 5.56 -1.18 -0.37
CA PHE A 73 4.28 -1.74 0.03
C PHE A 73 4.13 -1.61 1.54
N PHE A 74 3.01 -1.05 1.98
CA PHE A 74 2.67 -0.88 3.38
C PHE A 74 1.42 -1.71 3.67
N PRO A 75 1.55 -2.87 4.33
CA PRO A 75 0.40 -3.67 4.72
C PRO A 75 -0.36 -2.98 5.87
N ASP A 76 -1.68 -3.03 5.81
CA ASP A 76 -2.58 -2.73 6.93
C ASP A 76 -3.50 -3.94 7.18
N ARG A 77 -4.21 -3.96 8.32
CA ARG A 77 -5.18 -5.00 8.63
C ARG A 77 -6.36 -5.02 7.67
N GLU A 78 -6.80 -3.85 7.21
CA GLU A 78 -7.98 -3.75 6.34
C GLU A 78 -7.57 -3.63 4.86
N TYR A 79 -6.52 -2.84 4.56
CA TYR A 79 -6.05 -2.60 3.20
C TYR A 79 -4.53 -2.42 3.11
N GLY A 80 -3.85 -3.20 2.27
CA GLY A 80 -2.47 -2.91 1.87
C GLY A 80 -2.40 -1.75 0.88
N ARG A 81 -1.35 -0.92 0.94
CA ARG A 81 -1.11 0.15 -0.03
C ARG A 81 0.23 -0.03 -0.74
N TYR A 82 0.20 0.03 -2.07
CA TYR A 82 1.41 0.22 -2.87
C TYR A 82 1.64 1.70 -3.11
N VAL A 83 2.86 2.15 -2.88
CA VAL A 83 3.28 3.51 -3.20
C VAL A 83 4.09 3.46 -4.49
N LEU A 84 3.62 4.20 -5.49
CA LEU A 84 4.32 4.37 -6.76
C LEU A 84 4.83 5.80 -6.85
N VAL A 85 6.09 5.93 -7.27
CA VAL A 85 6.75 7.22 -7.49
C VAL A 85 7.10 7.37 -8.96
N ARG A 86 6.81 8.54 -9.54
CA ARG A 86 7.29 8.90 -10.87
C ARG A 86 8.55 9.74 -10.73
N LYS A 87 9.65 9.36 -11.38
CA LYS A 87 10.81 10.24 -11.46
C LYS A 87 10.41 11.53 -12.19
N PRO A 88 10.67 12.73 -11.65
CA PRO A 88 10.54 13.94 -12.43
C PRO A 88 11.45 13.79 -13.65
N GLY A 89 10.91 14.11 -14.84
CA GLY A 89 11.64 13.99 -16.09
C GLY A 89 12.99 14.70 -15.97
N SER A 90 14.07 13.96 -16.23
CA SER A 90 15.42 14.51 -16.33
C SER A 90 15.57 15.38 -17.57
#